data_AF-U1F924-F1
#
_entry.id   AF-U1F924-F1
#
_cell.length_a   1.000
_cell.length_b   1.000
_cell.length_c   1.000
_cell.angle_alpha   90.00
_cell.angle_beta   90.00
_cell.angle_gamma   90.00
#
_symmetry.space_group_name_H-M   'P 1'
#
loop_
_entity.id
_entity.type
_entity.pdbx_description
1 polymer ?
#
loop_
_entity_poly.entity_id
_entity_poly.type
_entity_poly.pdbx_seq_one_letter_code
_entity_poly.pdbx_strand_id
1 'polypeptide(L)'
;MHYIIKYFWSLSIICAAVNTFFLIKRMPKTEDAEAAAEQKKVVAGYFLFFALPCLLLQIFQLAGKYETPLYIFSGDFSNVFYRFGICSVFLDYIVLLVVAVKFKNFEKYSFLLFRKEMSRKRIIVMAVGISVFAVVIIFFGTRQLKDEIAAMQIAPR
;
A
#
# COMPACT_ATOMS: atom_id res chain seq x y z
N MET A 1 -6.74 21.06 -13.19
CA MET A 1 -5.52 20.30 -12.83
C MET A 1 -5.33 20.13 -11.32
N HIS A 2 -5.48 21.21 -10.52
CA HIS A 2 -5.27 21.19 -9.07
C HIS A 2 -6.12 20.15 -8.30
N TYR A 3 -7.39 19.95 -8.68
CA TYR A 3 -8.27 18.95 -8.06
C TYR A 3 -7.86 17.49 -8.34
N ILE A 4 -7.34 17.20 -9.53
CA ILE A 4 -6.89 15.83 -9.90
C ILE A 4 -5.68 15.44 -9.05
N ILE A 5 -4.76 16.38 -8.84
CA ILE A 5 -3.57 16.18 -8.01
C ILE A 5 -3.99 16.03 -6.53
N LYS A 6 -4.92 16.87 -6.07
CA LYS A 6 -5.41 16.83 -4.68
C LYS A 6 -6.14 15.54 -4.31
N TYR A 7 -6.87 14.94 -5.26
CA TYR A 7 -7.66 13.71 -5.06
C TYR A 7 -7.10 12.50 -5.81
N PHE A 8 -5.80 12.53 -6.13
CA PHE A 8 -5.15 11.48 -6.90
C PHE A 8 -5.33 10.09 -6.27
N TRP A 9 -5.14 9.98 -4.95
CA TRP A 9 -5.28 8.70 -4.26
C TRP A 9 -6.73 8.21 -4.24
N SER A 10 -7.72 9.10 -4.19
CA SER A 10 -9.13 8.72 -4.39
C SER A 10 -9.38 8.12 -5.77
N LEU A 11 -8.73 8.65 -6.83
CA LEU A 11 -8.83 8.04 -8.16
C LEU A 11 -8.20 6.65 -8.19
N SER A 12 -7.10 6.42 -7.46
CA SER A 12 -6.47 5.10 -7.34
C SER A 12 -7.40 4.06 -6.68
N ILE A 13 -8.28 4.48 -5.75
CA ILE A 13 -9.32 3.60 -5.17
C ILE A 13 -10.32 3.16 -6.24
N ILE A 14 -10.71 4.08 -7.15
CA ILE A 14 -11.59 3.74 -8.28
C ILE A 14 -10.89 2.73 -9.19
N CYS A 15 -9.60 2.91 -9.48
CA CYS A 15 -8.81 1.93 -10.24
C CYS A 15 -8.77 0.56 -9.54
N ALA A 16 -8.66 0.52 -8.20
CA ALA A 16 -8.74 -0.72 -7.43
C ALA A 16 -10.09 -1.41 -7.59
N ALA A 17 -11.20 -0.67 -7.55
CA ALA A 17 -12.55 -1.20 -7.78
C ALA A 17 -12.70 -1.77 -9.19
N VAL A 18 -12.21 -1.05 -10.21
CA VAL A 18 -12.23 -1.49 -11.61
C VAL A 18 -11.42 -2.79 -11.79
N ASN A 19 -10.21 -2.85 -11.24
CA ASN A 19 -9.39 -4.06 -11.28
C ASN A 19 -10.05 -5.25 -10.58
N THR A 20 -10.71 -4.99 -9.45
CA THR A 20 -11.45 -6.00 -8.69
C THR A 20 -12.65 -6.51 -9.49
N PHE A 21 -13.38 -5.63 -10.18
CA PHE A 21 -14.47 -6.01 -11.07
C PHE A 21 -13.99 -6.90 -12.22
N PHE A 22 -12.86 -6.57 -12.84
CA PHE A 22 -12.27 -7.42 -13.87
C PHE A 22 -11.80 -8.77 -13.32
N LEU A 23 -11.29 -8.83 -12.09
CA LEU A 23 -10.94 -10.09 -11.45
C LEU A 23 -12.19 -10.98 -11.26
N ILE A 24 -13.28 -10.44 -10.73
CA ILE A 24 -14.55 -11.16 -10.56
C ILE A 24 -15.04 -11.72 -11.90
N LYS A 25 -15.02 -10.90 -12.96
CA LYS A 25 -15.44 -11.32 -14.32
C LYS A 25 -14.59 -12.47 -14.88
N ARG A 26 -13.34 -12.61 -14.45
CA ARG A 26 -12.41 -13.65 -14.90
C ARG A 26 -12.42 -14.90 -14.04
N MET A 27 -12.98 -14.83 -12.83
CA MET A 27 -13.07 -15.98 -11.95
C MET A 27 -14.08 -16.99 -12.52
N PRO A 28 -13.79 -18.30 -12.47
CA PRO A 28 -14.73 -19.32 -12.89
C PRO A 28 -15.95 -19.30 -11.96
N LYS A 29 -17.14 -19.39 -12.55
CA LYS A 29 -18.36 -19.65 -11.78
C LYS A 29 -18.20 -20.99 -11.08
N THR A 30 -18.55 -21.03 -9.80
CA THR A 30 -18.48 -22.25 -8.98
C THR A 30 -19.76 -22.36 -8.16
N GLU A 31 -20.31 -23.56 -8.11
CA GLU A 31 -21.45 -23.89 -7.23
C GLU A 31 -20.96 -24.45 -5.88
N ASP A 32 -19.69 -24.84 -5.80
CA ASP A 32 -19.04 -25.24 -4.55
C ASP A 32 -18.93 -24.06 -3.58
N ALA A 33 -19.47 -24.25 -2.37
CA ALA A 33 -19.56 -23.21 -1.35
C ALA A 33 -18.18 -22.82 -0.79
N GLU A 34 -17.24 -23.77 -0.67
CA GLU A 34 -15.89 -23.49 -0.17
C GLU A 34 -15.12 -22.63 -1.18
N ALA A 35 -15.15 -23.01 -2.47
CA ALA A 35 -14.54 -22.25 -3.55
C ALA A 35 -15.17 -20.86 -3.71
N ALA A 36 -16.49 -20.74 -3.61
CA ALA A 36 -17.17 -19.43 -3.64
C ALA A 36 -16.75 -18.53 -2.46
N ALA A 37 -16.60 -19.11 -1.26
CA ALA A 37 -16.12 -18.39 -0.09
C ALA A 37 -14.64 -17.97 -0.24
N GLU A 38 -13.79 -18.81 -0.82
CA GLU A 38 -12.40 -18.47 -1.13
C GLU A 38 -12.33 -17.32 -2.15
N GLN A 39 -13.09 -17.39 -3.24
CA GLN A 39 -13.14 -16.32 -4.25
C GLN A 39 -13.55 -14.97 -3.63
N LYS A 40 -14.57 -14.95 -2.77
CA LYS A 40 -14.99 -13.73 -2.05
C LYS A 40 -13.88 -13.16 -1.19
N LYS A 41 -13.17 -14.01 -0.42
CA LYS A 41 -12.03 -13.60 0.41
C LYS A 41 -10.89 -13.03 -0.44
N VAL A 42 -10.62 -13.65 -1.57
CA VAL A 42 -9.57 -13.22 -2.52
C VAL A 42 -9.91 -11.86 -3.13
N VAL A 43 -11.14 -11.69 -3.62
CA VAL A 43 -11.64 -10.43 -4.16
C VAL A 43 -11.54 -9.32 -3.12
N ALA A 44 -12.01 -9.56 -1.90
CA ALA A 44 -11.92 -8.61 -0.81
C ALA A 44 -10.45 -8.29 -0.45
N GLY A 45 -9.60 -9.32 -0.36
CA GLY A 45 -8.19 -9.16 -0.05
C GLY A 45 -7.44 -8.31 -1.07
N TYR A 46 -7.64 -8.56 -2.37
CA TYR A 46 -7.04 -7.75 -3.42
C TYR A 46 -7.60 -6.34 -3.48
N PHE A 47 -8.92 -6.17 -3.29
CA PHE A 47 -9.50 -4.83 -3.24
C PHE A 47 -8.89 -4.02 -2.09
N LEU A 48 -8.87 -4.60 -0.88
CA LEU A 48 -8.31 -3.94 0.31
C LEU A 48 -6.82 -3.65 0.16
N PHE A 49 -6.06 -4.58 -0.45
CA PHE A 49 -4.64 -4.41 -0.73
C PHE A 49 -4.36 -3.13 -1.53
N PHE A 50 -5.17 -2.80 -2.54
CA PHE A 50 -4.98 -1.59 -3.33
C PHE A 50 -5.71 -0.36 -2.75
N ALA A 51 -6.93 -0.55 -2.26
CA ALA A 51 -7.80 0.56 -1.85
C ALA A 51 -7.42 1.16 -0.50
N LEU A 52 -7.06 0.32 0.49
CA LEU A 52 -6.80 0.78 1.85
C LEU A 52 -5.57 1.71 1.95
N PRO A 53 -4.41 1.40 1.33
CA PRO A 53 -3.28 2.32 1.32
C PRO A 53 -3.63 3.63 0.62
N CYS A 54 -4.34 3.59 -0.51
CA CYS A 54 -4.76 4.80 -1.22
C CYS A 54 -5.70 5.67 -0.36
N LEU A 55 -6.64 5.05 0.36
CA LEU A 55 -7.51 5.77 1.28
C LEU A 55 -6.72 6.45 2.40
N LEU A 56 -5.80 5.73 3.03
CA LEU A 56 -4.95 6.27 4.09
C LEU A 56 -4.04 7.40 3.56
N LEU A 57 -3.41 7.20 2.40
CA LEU A 57 -2.59 8.20 1.74
C LEU A 57 -3.39 9.47 1.43
N GLN A 58 -4.64 9.33 0.98
CA GLN A 58 -5.54 10.46 0.75
C GLN A 58 -5.86 11.21 2.05
N ILE A 59 -6.22 10.48 3.11
CA ILE A 59 -6.55 11.06 4.41
C ILE A 59 -5.36 11.85 4.96
N PHE A 60 -4.16 11.24 4.95
CA PHE A 60 -2.96 11.88 5.49
C PHE A 60 -2.43 13.00 4.61
N GLN A 61 -2.62 12.93 3.28
CA GLN A 61 -2.36 14.06 2.40
C GLN A 61 -3.19 15.29 2.79
N LEU A 62 -4.50 15.11 2.97
CA LEU A 62 -5.42 16.20 3.31
C LEU A 62 -5.20 16.71 4.73
N ALA A 63 -5.02 15.82 5.70
CA ALA A 63 -4.79 16.18 7.09
C ALA A 63 -3.43 16.89 7.28
N GLY A 64 -2.40 16.45 6.55
CA GLY A 64 -1.08 17.09 6.51
C GLY A 64 -1.03 18.35 5.63
N LYS A 65 -2.13 18.73 4.98
CA LYS A 65 -2.23 19.87 4.05
C LYS A 65 -1.21 19.83 2.91
N TYR A 66 -0.85 18.63 2.46
CA TYR A 66 0.09 18.47 1.36
C TYR A 66 -0.58 18.76 0.01
N GLU A 67 0.05 19.60 -0.80
CA GLU A 67 -0.47 20.00 -2.11
C GLU A 67 -0.35 18.90 -3.18
N THR A 68 0.56 17.95 -2.97
CA THR A 68 0.91 16.91 -3.94
C THR A 68 0.71 15.51 -3.35
N PRO A 69 0.25 14.53 -4.16
CA PRO A 69 0.21 13.13 -3.74
C PRO A 69 1.61 12.56 -3.54
N LEU A 70 2.64 13.20 -4.10
CA LEU A 70 4.04 12.82 -3.94
C LEU A 70 4.64 13.25 -2.59
N TYR A 71 3.81 13.72 -1.65
CA TYR A 71 4.28 14.14 -0.33
C TYR A 71 5.02 13.04 0.43
N ILE A 72 4.76 11.76 0.14
CA ILE A 72 5.50 10.63 0.72
C ILE A 72 7.01 10.68 0.43
N PHE A 73 7.43 11.45 -0.58
CA PHE A 73 8.83 11.69 -0.95
C PHE A 73 9.39 13.02 -0.43
N SER A 74 8.61 13.82 0.31
CA SER A 74 9.05 15.15 0.75
C SER A 74 10.10 15.14 1.86
N GLY A 75 10.28 14.02 2.56
CA GLY A 75 11.21 13.93 3.70
C GLY A 75 10.72 14.64 4.97
N ASP A 76 9.44 15.01 5.06
CA ASP A 76 8.88 15.79 6.18
C ASP A 76 8.63 14.93 7.44
N PHE A 77 9.67 14.33 8.00
CA PHE A 77 9.60 13.49 9.21
C PHE A 77 9.15 14.24 10.47
N SER A 78 9.12 15.58 10.41
CA SER A 78 8.62 16.45 11.47
C SER A 78 7.09 16.36 11.60
N ASN A 79 6.40 16.18 10.47
CA ASN A 79 4.95 16.11 10.42
C ASN A 79 4.46 14.69 10.69
N VAL A 80 3.53 14.55 11.64
CA VAL A 80 2.98 13.25 12.01
C VAL A 80 2.21 12.61 10.85
N PHE A 81 1.56 13.40 10.00
CA PHE A 81 0.80 12.90 8.85
C PHE A 81 1.70 12.39 7.73
N TYR A 82 2.90 12.93 7.56
CA TYR A 82 3.91 12.32 6.68
C TYR A 82 4.29 10.93 7.16
N ARG A 83 4.63 10.79 8.45
CA ARG A 83 5.00 9.49 9.03
C ARG A 83 3.88 8.46 8.86
N PHE A 84 2.64 8.84 9.14
CA PHE A 84 1.49 7.96 8.92
C PHE A 84 1.24 7.66 7.43
N GLY A 85 1.46 8.64 6.55
CA GLY A 85 1.44 8.47 5.10
C GLY A 85 2.42 7.39 4.64
N ILE A 86 3.69 7.50 5.01
CA ILE A 86 4.69 6.45 4.70
C ILE A 86 4.26 5.12 5.32
N CYS A 87 3.86 5.09 6.60
CA CYS A 87 3.37 3.88 7.29
C CYS A 87 2.22 3.19 6.54
N SER A 88 1.34 3.94 5.88
CA SER A 88 0.24 3.36 5.11
C SER A 88 0.68 2.61 3.85
N VAL A 89 1.84 2.95 3.27
CA VAL A 89 2.45 2.18 2.17
C VAL A 89 2.90 0.80 2.66
N PHE A 90 3.43 0.68 3.89
CA PHE A 90 3.80 -0.62 4.47
C PHE A 90 2.60 -1.52 4.70
N LEU A 91 1.46 -0.91 5.04
CA LEU A 91 0.25 -1.67 5.26
C LEU A 91 -0.16 -2.43 4.00
N ASP A 92 0.14 -1.91 2.79
CA ASP A 92 -0.08 -2.64 1.54
C ASP A 92 0.69 -3.97 1.56
N TYR A 93 1.98 -3.94 1.84
CA TYR A 93 2.82 -5.13 1.72
C TYR A 93 2.46 -6.16 2.80
N ILE A 94 2.05 -5.71 3.97
CA ILE A 94 1.52 -6.58 5.02
C ILE A 94 0.23 -7.25 4.56
N VAL A 95 -0.71 -6.50 3.99
CA VAL A 95 -1.96 -7.08 3.47
C VAL A 95 -1.66 -8.07 2.35
N LEU A 96 -0.72 -7.76 1.45
CA LEU A 96 -0.29 -8.68 0.38
C LEU A 96 0.30 -9.97 0.95
N LEU A 97 1.13 -9.87 1.99
CA LEU A 97 1.71 -11.03 2.66
C LEU A 97 0.63 -11.90 3.31
N VAL A 98 -0.34 -11.27 3.99
CA VAL A 98 -1.48 -11.99 4.59
C VAL A 98 -2.27 -12.72 3.51
N VAL A 99 -2.58 -12.05 2.40
CA VAL A 99 -3.27 -12.62 1.23
C VAL A 99 -2.47 -13.79 0.65
N ALA A 100 -1.16 -13.62 0.44
CA ALA A 100 -0.28 -14.63 -0.14
C ALA A 100 -0.10 -15.87 0.74
N VAL A 101 -0.11 -15.70 2.05
CA VAL A 101 0.04 -16.79 3.02
C VAL A 101 -1.28 -17.52 3.27
N LYS A 102 -2.40 -16.79 3.40
CA LYS A 102 -3.69 -17.37 3.81
C LYS A 102 -4.46 -18.03 2.67
N PHE A 103 -4.26 -17.64 1.41
CA PHE A 103 -5.06 -18.15 0.29
C PHE A 103 -4.40 -19.36 -0.37
N LYS A 104 -5.13 -20.50 -0.40
CA LYS A 104 -4.63 -21.76 -0.93
C LYS A 104 -4.33 -21.62 -2.43
N ASN A 105 -5.24 -21.00 -3.18
CA ASN A 105 -5.13 -20.80 -4.62
C ASN A 105 -4.57 -19.44 -5.03
N PHE A 106 -3.72 -18.83 -4.19
CA PHE A 106 -3.17 -17.49 -4.41
C PHE A 106 -2.59 -17.30 -5.82
N GLU A 107 -1.72 -18.20 -6.29
CA GLU A 107 -1.04 -18.09 -7.59
C GLU A 107 -2.02 -18.07 -8.77
N LYS A 108 -3.06 -18.91 -8.72
CA LYS A 108 -4.15 -18.91 -9.72
C LYS A 108 -4.83 -17.54 -9.80
N TYR A 109 -5.18 -16.98 -8.66
CA TYR A 109 -5.88 -15.69 -8.62
C TYR A 109 -4.96 -14.50 -8.92
N SER A 110 -3.68 -14.57 -8.51
CA SER A 110 -2.66 -13.58 -8.91
C SER A 110 -2.47 -13.59 -10.41
N PHE A 111 -2.44 -14.77 -11.05
CA PHE A 111 -2.37 -14.87 -12.50
C PHE A 111 -3.59 -14.24 -13.19
N LEU A 112 -4.80 -14.48 -12.69
CA LEU A 112 -6.02 -13.87 -13.23
C LEU A 112 -6.01 -12.34 -13.14
N LEU A 113 -5.38 -11.80 -12.10
CA LEU A 113 -5.25 -10.36 -11.87
C LEU A 113 -4.14 -9.73 -12.73
N PHE A 114 -2.90 -10.22 -12.58
CA PHE A 114 -1.69 -9.62 -13.17
C PHE A 114 -1.32 -10.15 -14.55
N ARG A 115 -1.95 -11.25 -15.01
CA ARG A 115 -1.59 -11.98 -16.24
C ARG A 115 -0.12 -12.37 -16.34
N LYS A 116 0.50 -12.59 -15.18
CA LYS A 116 1.90 -12.96 -15.08
C LYS A 116 2.03 -14.08 -14.07
N GLU A 117 2.73 -15.14 -14.47
CA GLU A 117 3.09 -16.20 -13.55
C GLU A 117 4.06 -15.65 -12.52
N MET A 118 3.60 -15.61 -11.28
CA MET A 118 4.39 -15.20 -10.14
C MET A 118 4.23 -16.27 -9.07
N SER A 119 5.33 -16.95 -8.75
CA SER A 119 5.30 -17.92 -7.66
C SER A 119 5.06 -17.20 -6.33
N ARG A 120 4.32 -17.86 -5.44
CA ARG A 120 4.05 -17.37 -4.09
C ARG A 120 5.34 -17.00 -3.38
N LYS A 121 6.39 -17.82 -3.51
CA LYS A 121 7.72 -17.57 -2.96
C LYS A 121 8.30 -16.24 -3.46
N ARG A 122 8.22 -15.98 -4.77
CA ARG A 122 8.75 -14.73 -5.36
C ARG A 122 7.99 -13.51 -4.84
N ILE A 123 6.66 -13.58 -4.76
CA ILE A 123 5.84 -12.47 -4.25
C ILE A 123 6.15 -12.19 -2.77
N ILE A 124 6.24 -13.24 -1.94
CA ILE A 124 6.60 -13.09 -0.52
C ILE A 124 7.98 -12.46 -0.38
N VAL A 125 8.99 -12.96 -1.11
CA VAL A 125 10.35 -12.39 -1.05
C VAL A 125 10.37 -10.92 -1.48
N MET A 126 9.65 -10.56 -2.55
CA MET A 126 9.53 -9.18 -2.99
C MET A 126 8.86 -8.30 -1.92
N ALA A 127 7.72 -8.74 -1.37
CA ALA A 127 6.99 -7.98 -0.37
C ALA A 127 7.78 -7.81 0.94
N VAL A 128 8.50 -8.84 1.38
CA VAL A 128 9.43 -8.76 2.52
C VAL A 128 10.58 -7.81 2.21
N GLY A 129 11.21 -7.93 1.04
CA GLY A 129 12.32 -7.06 0.63
C GLY A 129 11.94 -5.58 0.60
N ILE A 130 10.77 -5.25 0.03
CA ILE A 130 10.27 -3.88 0.01
C ILE A 130 9.93 -3.39 1.42
N SER A 131 9.32 -4.24 2.25
CA SER A 131 9.00 -3.90 3.64
C SER A 131 10.27 -3.58 4.45
N VAL A 132 11.32 -4.39 4.30
CA VAL A 132 12.62 -4.16 4.97
C VAL A 132 13.27 -2.88 4.46
N PHE A 133 13.33 -2.68 3.14
CA PHE A 133 13.90 -1.47 2.54
C PHE A 133 13.21 -0.20 3.03
N ALA A 134 11.88 -0.22 3.14
CA ALA A 134 11.13 0.93 3.60
C ALA A 134 11.31 1.18 5.12
N VAL A 135 11.49 0.13 5.96
CA VAL A 135 11.80 0.29 7.39
C VAL A 135 13.15 0.97 7.57
N VAL A 136 14.13 0.59 6.75
CA VAL A 136 15.45 1.24 6.68
C VAL A 136 15.28 2.74 6.39
N ILE A 137 14.48 3.11 5.38
CA ILE A 137 14.24 4.52 5.05
C ILE A 137 13.64 5.30 6.24
N ILE A 138 12.60 4.77 6.91
CA ILE A 138 12.02 5.46 8.07
C ILE A 138 13.07 5.61 9.18
N PHE A 139 13.80 4.54 9.49
CA PHE A 139 14.75 4.54 10.60
C PHE A 139 15.88 5.55 10.38
N PHE A 140 16.47 5.57 9.19
CA PHE A 140 17.52 6.53 8.86
C PHE A 140 16.98 7.96 8.74
N GLY A 141 15.82 8.17 8.12
CA GLY A 141 15.21 9.50 8.01
C GLY A 141 14.82 10.11 9.36
N THR A 142 14.29 9.30 10.29
CA THR A 142 13.99 9.76 11.65
C THR A 142 15.23 10.03 12.49
N ARG A 143 16.33 9.29 12.26
CA ARG A 143 17.62 9.56 12.91
C ARG A 143 18.21 10.87 12.43
N GLN A 144 18.23 11.13 11.12
CA GLN A 144 18.72 12.38 10.57
C GLN A 144 17.98 13.60 11.16
N LEU A 145 16.65 13.54 11.26
CA LEU A 145 15.87 14.60 11.90
C LEU A 145 16.27 14.84 13.37
N LYS A 146 16.52 13.77 14.14
CA LYS A 146 16.96 13.90 15.53
C LYS A 146 18.34 14.58 15.62
N ASP A 147 19.25 14.21 14.73
CA ASP A 147 20.60 14.77 14.69
C ASP A 147 20.57 16.27 14.31
N GLU A 148 19.71 16.67 13.36
CA GLU A 148 19.49 18.08 12.98
C GLU A 148 18.93 18.91 14.15
N ILE A 149 17.92 18.39 14.86
CA ILE A 149 17.34 19.07 16.04
C ILE A 149 18.39 19.21 17.15
N ALA A 150 19.20 18.18 17.41
CA ALA A 150 20.26 18.23 18.40
C ALA A 150 21.34 19.26 18.04
N ALA A 151 21.73 19.35 16.76
CA ALA A 151 22.67 20.35 16.28
C ALA A 151 22.16 21.79 16.46
N MET A 152 20.88 22.04 16.20
CA MET A 152 20.25 23.36 16.40
C MET A 152 20.19 23.79 17.88
N GLN A 153 20.16 22.85 18.83
CA GLN A 153 20.16 23.16 20.26
C GLN A 153 21.55 23.50 20.82
N ILE A 154 22.62 23.11 20.12
CA ILE A 154 24.01 23.32 20.54
C ILE A 154 24.62 24.59 19.91
N ALA A 155 24.00 25.14 18.86
CA ALA A 155 24.45 26.38 18.24
C ALA A 155 24.28 27.58 19.20
N PRO A 156 25.35 28.33 19.54
CA PRO A 156 25.23 29.53 20.35
C PRO A 156 24.41 30.58 19.58
N ARG A 157 23.47 31.23 20.29
CA ARG A 157 22.67 32.35 19.77
C ARG A 157 23.54 33.54 19.42
#